data_AF-A0A956QC52-F1
#
_entry.id   AF-A0A956QC52-F1
#
_cell.length_a   1.000
_cell.length_b   1.000
_cell.length_c   1.000
_cell.angle_alpha   90.00
_cell.angle_beta   90.00
_cell.angle_gamma   90.00
#
_symmetry.space_group_name_H-M   'P 1'
#
loop_
_entity.id
_entity.type
_entity.pdbx_description
1 polymer ?
#
loop_
_entity_poly.entity_id
_entity_poly.type
_entity_poly.pdbx_seq_one_letter_code
_entity_poly.pdbx_strand_id
1 'polypeptide(L)'
;MSISVTPFLMFEGQAEEAMNFYAEAIPGSEIVSLERYPAGGGGPEGTVYQATMNLAGQSVRFFDSPVSHGFTFTPAVSFFITCQEQAEFDQIVSGLGESGQFLMPPDNYGFSQKYAWLNDRFGVSWQISLP
;
A
#
# COMPACT_ATOMS: atom_id res chain seq x y z
N MET A 1 17.77 -8.42 -20.83
CA MET A 1 16.76 -8.10 -19.80
C MET A 1 15.87 -9.31 -19.64
N SER A 2 15.62 -9.75 -18.41
CA SER A 2 14.62 -10.78 -18.10
C SER A 2 13.22 -10.16 -18.01
N ILE A 3 12.19 -10.95 -18.28
CA ILE A 3 10.79 -10.56 -18.05
C ILE A 3 10.56 -10.42 -16.54
N SER A 4 9.74 -9.46 -16.13
CA SER A 4 9.28 -9.28 -14.74
C SER A 4 7.78 -8.99 -14.68
N VAL A 5 7.16 -9.37 -13.57
CA VAL A 5 5.76 -9.05 -13.23
C VAL A 5 5.80 -8.24 -11.94
N THR A 6 5.08 -7.11 -11.90
CA THR A 6 5.14 -6.17 -10.77
C THR A 6 3.73 -5.70 -10.43
N PRO A 7 3.33 -5.73 -9.14
CA PRO A 7 2.12 -5.08 -8.70
C PRO A 7 2.13 -3.59 -9.05
N PHE A 8 0.97 -3.07 -9.44
CA PHE A 8 0.81 -1.68 -9.83
C PHE A 8 -0.44 -1.12 -9.16
N LEU A 9 -0.27 -0.08 -8.35
CA LEU A 9 -1.35 0.61 -7.68
C LEU A 9 -1.64 1.92 -8.43
N MET A 10 -2.85 2.01 -8.96
CA MET A 10 -3.36 3.22 -9.60
C MET A 10 -4.28 3.95 -8.63
N PHE A 11 -3.95 5.18 -8.30
CA PHE A 11 -4.75 6.09 -7.50
C PHE A 11 -5.41 7.13 -8.39
N GLU A 12 -6.41 7.86 -7.87
CA GLU A 12 -7.03 9.02 -8.53
C GLU A 12 -6.57 10.31 -7.86
N GLY A 13 -5.25 10.44 -7.70
CA GLY A 13 -4.62 11.35 -6.76
C GLY A 13 -4.30 10.63 -5.45
N GLN A 14 -3.28 11.12 -4.73
CA GLN A 14 -2.78 10.61 -3.44
C GLN A 14 -1.76 9.48 -3.50
N ALA A 15 -1.24 9.07 -4.67
CA ALA A 15 -0.22 8.01 -4.73
C ALA A 15 1.04 8.36 -3.92
N GLU A 16 1.52 9.61 -3.97
CA GLU A 16 2.70 10.01 -3.19
C GLU A 16 2.42 10.00 -1.67
N GLU A 17 1.23 10.45 -1.26
CA GLU A 17 0.80 10.40 0.13
C GLU A 17 0.75 8.95 0.64
N ALA A 18 0.19 8.05 -0.17
CA ALA A 18 0.15 6.63 0.13
C ALA A 18 1.55 6.02 0.25
N MET A 19 2.45 6.34 -0.66
CA MET A 19 3.85 5.85 -0.58
C MET A 19 4.55 6.33 0.69
N ASN A 20 4.42 7.61 1.07
CA ASN A 20 5.02 8.11 2.31
C ASN A 20 4.43 7.41 3.54
N PHE A 21 3.10 7.25 3.56
CA PHE A 21 2.41 6.51 4.61
C PHE A 21 2.89 5.05 4.72
N TYR A 22 3.08 4.35 3.60
CA TYR A 22 3.58 2.97 3.62
C TYR A 22 5.05 2.89 4.07
N ALA A 23 5.88 3.87 3.71
CA ALA A 23 7.27 3.93 4.17
C ALA A 23 7.37 4.09 5.70
N GLU A 24 6.45 4.85 6.29
CA GLU A 24 6.35 5.05 7.73
C GLU A 24 5.75 3.84 8.45
N ALA A 25 4.65 3.27 7.91
CA ALA A 25 3.90 2.21 8.55
C ALA A 25 4.60 0.84 8.49
N ILE A 26 5.34 0.55 7.42
CA ILE A 26 5.86 -0.78 7.12
C ILE A 26 7.40 -0.78 7.14
N PRO A 27 8.04 -1.37 8.17
CA PRO A 27 9.49 -1.46 8.26
C PRO A 27 10.15 -2.02 6.99
N GLY A 28 11.30 -1.45 6.61
CA GLY A 28 12.03 -1.87 5.41
C GLY A 28 11.39 -1.42 4.09
N SER A 29 10.47 -0.46 4.13
CA SER A 29 9.86 0.14 2.95
C SER A 29 10.44 1.51 2.64
N GLU A 30 10.68 1.79 1.36
CA GLU A 30 11.27 3.05 0.90
C GLU A 30 10.85 3.39 -0.54
N ILE A 31 10.77 4.68 -0.84
CA ILE A 31 10.52 5.17 -2.19
C ILE A 31 11.83 5.05 -2.98
N VAL A 32 11.81 4.27 -4.06
CA VAL A 32 12.98 4.01 -4.92
C VAL A 32 13.08 5.03 -6.04
N SER A 33 11.95 5.44 -6.62
CA SER A 33 11.90 6.41 -7.70
C SER A 33 10.57 7.14 -7.69
N LEU A 34 10.58 8.44 -7.94
CA LEU A 34 9.38 9.27 -8.00
C LEU A 34 9.50 10.32 -9.10
N GLU A 35 8.67 10.17 -10.12
CA GLU A 35 8.49 11.12 -11.21
C GLU A 35 7.09 11.74 -11.11
N ARG A 36 7.04 13.07 -11.13
CA ARG A 36 5.80 13.85 -11.03
C ARG A 36 5.43 14.44 -12.38
N TYR A 37 4.13 14.69 -12.58
CA TYR A 37 3.67 15.45 -13.73
C TYR A 37 4.25 16.87 -13.71
N PRO A 38 4.84 17.35 -14.81
CA PRO A 38 5.29 18.73 -14.94
C PRO A 38 4.10 19.68 -15.16
N ALA A 39 4.33 20.99 -15.01
CA ALA A 39 3.38 22.02 -15.43
C ALA A 39 2.97 21.83 -16.89
N GLY A 40 1.66 21.81 -17.16
CA GLY A 40 1.10 21.61 -18.50
C GLY A 40 1.23 20.17 -19.04
N GLY A 41 1.57 19.20 -18.18
CA GLY A 41 1.55 17.78 -18.51
C GLY A 41 0.14 17.21 -18.69
N GLY A 42 0.06 15.91 -18.99
CA GLY A 42 -1.21 15.19 -19.19
C GLY A 42 -2.01 14.89 -17.91
N GLY A 43 -1.54 15.36 -16.76
CA GLY A 43 -2.19 15.22 -15.46
C GLY A 43 -1.93 16.43 -14.57
N PRO A 44 -2.57 16.50 -13.38
CA PRO A 44 -2.37 17.60 -12.46
C PRO A 44 -0.89 17.78 -12.08
N GLU A 45 -0.38 19.01 -12.13
CA GLU A 45 1.01 19.29 -11.80
C GLU A 45 1.36 18.82 -10.39
N GLY A 46 2.50 18.13 -10.25
CA GLY A 46 2.99 17.63 -8.97
C GLY A 46 2.41 16.28 -8.52
N THR A 47 1.41 15.72 -9.17
CA THR A 47 0.94 14.35 -8.87
C THR A 47 1.87 13.30 -9.49
N VAL A 48 1.77 12.05 -9.03
CA VAL A 48 2.66 10.97 -9.46
C VAL A 48 2.39 10.56 -10.90
N TYR A 49 3.33 10.84 -11.80
CA TYR A 49 3.31 10.31 -13.17
C TYR A 49 3.82 8.87 -13.21
N GLN A 50 4.87 8.56 -12.46
CA GLN A 50 5.35 7.20 -12.27
C GLN A 50 6.20 7.13 -11.00
N ALA A 51 5.94 6.16 -10.15
CA ALA A 51 6.80 5.88 -9.02
C ALA A 51 6.99 4.39 -8.78
N THR A 52 8.06 4.07 -8.07
CA THR A 52 8.39 2.72 -7.61
C THR A 52 8.78 2.81 -6.15
N MET A 53 8.21 1.94 -5.34
CA MET A 53 8.58 1.74 -3.94
C MET A 53 9.05 0.29 -3.76
N ASN A 54 10.04 0.13 -2.89
CA ASN A 54 10.34 -1.13 -2.26
C ASN A 54 9.47 -1.23 -1.01
N LEU A 55 8.60 -2.23 -0.94
CA LEU A 55 7.66 -2.46 0.15
C LEU A 55 8.09 -3.72 0.88
N ALA A 56 8.88 -3.58 1.95
CA ALA A 56 9.47 -4.68 2.70
C ALA A 56 10.15 -5.77 1.81
N GLY A 57 10.87 -5.35 0.77
CA GLY A 57 11.53 -6.25 -0.19
C GLY A 57 10.74 -6.53 -1.48
N GLN A 58 9.47 -6.12 -1.57
CA GLN A 58 8.66 -6.25 -2.78
C GLN A 58 8.64 -4.94 -3.58
N SER A 59 9.05 -4.98 -4.85
CA SER A 59 8.88 -3.82 -5.73
C SER A 59 7.40 -3.64 -6.12
N VAL A 60 6.88 -2.42 -5.97
CA VAL A 60 5.50 -2.04 -6.33
C VAL A 60 5.55 -0.71 -7.10
N ARG A 61 4.76 -0.62 -8.16
CA ARG A 61 4.61 0.61 -8.97
C ARG A 61 3.39 1.41 -8.55
N PHE A 62 3.49 2.72 -8.72
CA PHE A 62 2.49 3.69 -8.31
C PHE A 62 2.25 4.71 -9.43
N PHE A 63 1.00 5.17 -9.53
CA PHE A 63 0.57 6.16 -10.51
C PHE A 63 -0.67 6.91 -10.02
N ASP A 64 -0.71 8.22 -10.23
CA ASP A 64 -1.92 9.02 -10.13
C ASP A 64 -2.57 9.17 -11.50
N SER A 65 -3.72 8.53 -11.68
CA SER A 65 -4.51 8.69 -12.88
C SER A 65 -5.14 10.09 -12.93
N PRO A 66 -5.02 10.82 -14.06
CA PRO A 66 -5.73 12.06 -14.26
C PRO A 66 -7.22 11.85 -14.60
N VAL A 67 -7.66 10.60 -14.70
CA VAL A 67 -9.03 10.20 -15.06
C VAL A 67 -9.68 9.49 -13.90
N SER A 68 -10.94 9.83 -13.62
CA SER A 68 -11.77 9.11 -12.64
C SER A 68 -12.51 7.92 -13.25
N HIS A 69 -12.67 6.88 -12.45
CA HIS A 69 -13.27 5.60 -12.83
C HIS A 69 -14.41 5.23 -11.89
N GLY A 70 -15.26 4.27 -12.32
CA GLY A 70 -16.32 3.71 -11.50
C GLY A 70 -15.87 2.56 -10.58
N PHE A 71 -14.57 2.26 -10.53
CA PHE A 71 -14.00 1.19 -9.71
C PHE A 71 -13.00 1.76 -8.72
N THR A 72 -12.69 0.99 -7.69
CA THR A 72 -11.67 1.32 -6.69
C THR A 72 -10.98 0.03 -6.24
N PHE A 73 -10.03 0.14 -5.32
CA PHE A 73 -9.41 -1.01 -4.67
C PHE A 73 -10.47 -1.89 -3.99
N THR A 74 -10.24 -3.19 -4.00
CA THR A 74 -11.15 -4.15 -3.36
C THR A 74 -10.35 -5.21 -2.64
N PRO A 75 -10.95 -5.90 -1.64
CA PRO A 75 -10.27 -7.00 -0.96
C PRO A 75 -9.89 -8.19 -1.85
N ALA A 76 -10.35 -8.23 -3.11
CA ALA A 76 -9.99 -9.28 -4.07
C ALA A 76 -8.50 -9.25 -4.48
N VAL A 77 -7.86 -8.08 -4.41
CA VAL A 77 -6.41 -7.93 -4.56
C VAL A 77 -5.90 -7.24 -3.32
N SER A 78 -5.08 -7.95 -2.53
CA SER A 78 -4.55 -7.47 -1.26
C SER A 78 -3.06 -7.76 -1.15
N PHE A 79 -2.35 -6.99 -0.34
CA PHE A 79 -1.03 -7.37 0.14
C PHE A 79 -1.15 -8.25 1.38
N PHE A 80 -0.26 -9.22 1.50
CA PHE A 80 -0.16 -10.08 2.67
C PHE A 80 1.22 -9.88 3.31
N ILE A 81 1.24 -9.43 4.55
CA ILE A 81 2.45 -9.18 5.33
C ILE A 81 2.58 -10.27 6.40
N THR A 82 3.72 -10.96 6.39
CA THR A 82 4.09 -11.91 7.44
C THR A 82 5.05 -11.24 8.41
N CYS A 83 4.59 -10.96 9.62
CA CYS A 83 5.39 -10.43 10.71
C CYS A 83 6.21 -11.55 11.38
N GLN A 84 7.36 -11.19 11.95
CA GLN A 84 8.24 -12.08 12.70
C GLN A 84 8.05 -11.89 14.21
N GLU A 85 7.64 -10.70 14.64
CA GLU A 85 7.40 -10.40 16.05
C GLU A 85 6.16 -9.53 16.30
N GLN A 86 5.74 -9.51 17.57
CA GLN A 86 4.56 -8.79 18.01
C GLN A 86 4.66 -7.27 17.77
N ALA A 87 5.86 -6.70 17.93
CA ALA A 87 6.09 -5.26 17.74
C ALA A 87 5.83 -4.82 16.28
N GLU A 88 6.30 -5.61 15.30
CA GLU A 88 6.04 -5.36 13.89
C GLU A 88 4.55 -5.42 13.57
N PHE A 89 3.86 -6.46 14.07
CA PHE A 89 2.42 -6.61 13.89
C PHE A 89 1.66 -5.39 14.42
N ASP A 90 1.95 -4.98 15.66
CA ASP A 90 1.25 -3.86 16.29
C ASP A 90 1.55 -2.53 15.59
N GLN A 91 2.81 -2.30 15.17
CA GLN A 91 3.18 -1.10 14.40
C GLN A 91 2.42 -1.03 13.07
N ILE A 92 2.46 -2.10 12.28
CA ILE A 92 1.87 -2.13 10.94
C ILE A 92 0.35 -1.99 11.03
N VAL A 93 -0.29 -2.72 11.94
CA VAL A 93 -1.74 -2.66 12.15
C VAL A 93 -2.16 -1.28 12.64
N SER A 94 -1.42 -0.66 13.56
CA SER A 94 -1.72 0.69 14.03
C SER A 94 -1.53 1.74 12.94
N GLY A 95 -0.46 1.63 12.16
CA GLY A 95 -0.16 2.55 11.06
C GLY A 95 -1.20 2.44 9.95
N LEU A 96 -1.33 1.27 9.34
CA LEU A 96 -2.26 1.04 8.22
C LEU A 96 -3.73 1.16 8.63
N GLY A 97 -4.06 0.86 9.89
CA GLY A 97 -5.41 1.02 10.44
C GLY A 97 -5.81 2.46 10.74
N GLU A 98 -4.86 3.41 10.73
CA GLU A 98 -5.16 4.82 10.98
C GLU A 98 -6.09 5.39 9.90
N SER A 99 -7.31 5.75 10.31
CA SER A 99 -8.38 6.20 9.40
C SER A 99 -8.76 5.18 8.31
N GLY A 100 -8.39 3.91 8.49
CA GLY A 100 -8.80 2.79 7.65
C GLY A 100 -10.07 2.10 8.16
N GLN A 101 -10.40 0.97 7.54
CA GLN A 101 -11.52 0.11 7.91
C GLN A 101 -11.03 -1.32 8.16
N PHE A 102 -11.17 -1.80 9.39
CA PHE A 102 -10.98 -3.22 9.68
C PHE A 102 -12.13 -4.06 9.09
N LEU A 103 -11.76 -5.03 8.25
CA LEU A 103 -12.64 -6.07 7.75
C LEU A 103 -12.64 -7.28 8.70
N MET A 104 -11.46 -7.59 9.24
CA MET A 104 -11.25 -8.54 10.34
C MET A 104 -10.33 -7.86 11.37
N PRO A 105 -10.85 -7.39 12.52
CA PRO A 105 -10.06 -6.75 13.56
C PRO A 105 -8.91 -7.64 14.05
N PRO A 106 -7.84 -7.08 14.65
CA PRO A 106 -6.70 -7.87 15.11
C PRO A 106 -7.09 -8.88 16.20
N ASP A 107 -6.94 -10.16 15.92
CA ASP A 107 -7.25 -11.24 16.87
C ASP A 107 -6.53 -12.54 16.49
N ASN A 108 -6.64 -13.57 17.34
CA ASN A 108 -6.30 -14.94 16.99
C ASN A 108 -7.50 -15.64 16.33
N TYR A 109 -7.41 -15.83 15.02
CA TYR A 109 -8.45 -16.51 14.23
C TYR A 109 -8.23 -18.02 14.08
N GLY A 110 -7.34 -18.61 14.89
CA GLY A 110 -7.08 -20.06 14.97
C GLY A 110 -6.06 -20.61 13.97
N PHE A 111 -5.55 -19.80 13.05
CA PHE A 111 -4.54 -20.22 12.05
C PHE A 111 -3.17 -19.53 12.20
N SER A 112 -3.07 -18.55 13.09
CA SER A 112 -1.83 -17.83 13.43
C SER A 112 -1.94 -17.29 14.86
N GLN A 113 -0.82 -16.86 15.46
CA GLN A 113 -0.84 -16.20 16.77
C GLN A 113 -1.71 -14.94 16.76
N LYS A 114 -1.56 -14.09 15.74
CA LYS A 114 -2.45 -12.94 15.46
C LYS A 114 -2.65 -12.76 13.96
N TYR A 115 -3.80 -12.21 13.60
CA TYR A 115 -4.12 -11.82 12.23
C TYR A 115 -5.03 -10.58 12.23
N ALA A 116 -4.88 -9.74 11.22
CA ALA A 116 -5.77 -8.62 10.93
C ALA A 116 -5.97 -8.48 9.42
N TRP A 117 -7.17 -8.03 9.02
CA TRP A 117 -7.46 -7.63 7.65
C TRP A 117 -8.13 -6.26 7.67
N LEU A 118 -7.55 -5.29 6.97
CA LEU A 118 -8.08 -3.94 6.85
C LEU A 118 -7.95 -3.41 5.41
N ASN A 119 -8.79 -2.45 5.08
CA ASN A 119 -8.50 -1.49 4.02
C ASN A 119 -7.91 -0.23 4.66
N ASP A 120 -6.81 0.29 4.15
CA ASP A 120 -6.24 1.53 4.67
C ASP A 120 -7.07 2.75 4.28
N ARG A 121 -6.63 3.96 4.67
CA ARG A 121 -7.31 5.22 4.35
C ARG A 121 -7.38 5.54 2.86
N PHE A 122 -6.62 4.84 2.01
CA PHE A 122 -6.65 4.96 0.55
C PHE A 122 -7.47 3.83 -0.11
N GLY A 123 -7.99 2.88 0.67
CA GLY A 123 -8.79 1.75 0.22
C GLY A 123 -7.99 0.51 -0.16
N VAL A 124 -6.65 0.53 -0.08
CA VAL A 124 -5.82 -0.63 -0.40
C VAL A 124 -6.00 -1.69 0.69
N SER A 125 -6.15 -2.95 0.26
CA SER A 125 -6.46 -4.07 1.14
C SER A 125 -5.18 -4.74 1.65
N TRP A 126 -5.09 -4.92 2.97
CA TRP A 126 -3.93 -5.46 3.68
C TRP A 126 -4.35 -6.59 4.62
N GLN A 127 -3.65 -7.71 4.51
CA GLN A 127 -3.72 -8.83 5.44
C GLN A 127 -2.40 -8.90 6.19
N ILE A 128 -2.43 -8.87 7.51
CA ILE A 128 -1.25 -8.88 8.37
C ILE A 128 -1.34 -10.12 9.24
N SER A 129 -0.31 -10.96 9.22
CA SER A 129 -0.26 -12.21 9.98
C SER A 129 1.00 -12.27 10.82
N LEU A 130 0.85 -12.58 12.11
CA LEU A 130 1.91 -13.03 12.98
C LEU A 130 1.73 -14.54 13.21
N PRO A 131 2.56 -15.40 12.58
CA PRO A 131 2.42 -16.86 12.64
C PRO A 131 2.41 -17.44 14.06
#